data_AF-A0AAW4JDZ9-F1
#
_entry.id   AF-A0AAW4JDZ9-F1
#
_cell.length_a   1.000
_cell.length_b   1.000
_cell.length_c   1.000
_cell.angle_alpha   90.00
_cell.angle_beta   90.00
_cell.angle_gamma   90.00
#
_symmetry.space_group_name_H-M   'P 1'
#
loop_
_entity.id
_entity.type
_entity.pdbx_description
1 polymer ?
#
loop_
_entity_poly.entity_id
_entity_poly.type
_entity_poly.pdbx_seq_one_letter_code
_entity_poly.pdbx_strand_id
1 'polypeptide(L)'
;MLWYVAYGSNLHAARLDWYLRGGCPPGGLRTYPGCRDRRPPRRTVPVLIPGGVYFAGESRAWTGGMAFYDPLLPGRAAARGYLVTVEQFADIAAQEMYRPPGADLAGILAAVETGRARLGPGRYETLLRVGVHEGLPMLTFTAPHRAVEVRWTRPAPVYLGMLARGLREAHGWDAARTVGYLAGRPGVAGRWTRPALRRLVATAHSGPATSPPGRQSSSDSLLDMPGRRT
;
A
#
# COMPACT_ATOMS: atom_id res chain seq x y z
N MET A 1 -13.54 14.17 0.67
CA MET A 1 -12.88 13.06 -0.07
C MET A 1 -11.38 13.15 0.16
N LEU A 2 -10.65 12.06 -0.01
CA LEU A 2 -9.18 12.07 -0.01
C LEU A 2 -8.63 10.91 -0.85
N TRP A 3 -7.33 10.92 -1.12
CA TRP A 3 -6.61 9.83 -1.77
C TRP A 3 -5.93 8.93 -0.74
N TYR A 4 -6.39 7.69 -0.60
CA TYR A 4 -5.64 6.67 0.13
C TYR A 4 -4.54 6.11 -0.77
N VAL A 5 -3.29 6.25 -0.35
CA VAL A 5 -2.10 5.78 -1.08
C VAL A 5 -1.61 4.47 -0.50
N ALA A 6 -1.93 3.37 -1.17
CA ALA A 6 -1.56 2.02 -0.76
C ALA A 6 -0.25 1.58 -1.44
N TYR A 7 0.80 1.35 -0.67
CA TYR A 7 2.11 0.87 -1.15
C TYR A 7 2.38 -0.62 -0.84
N GLY A 8 1.56 -1.21 0.04
CA GLY A 8 1.66 -2.60 0.49
C GLY A 8 0.71 -3.53 -0.24
N SER A 9 0.21 -4.57 0.43
CA SER A 9 -0.70 -5.57 -0.18
C SER A 9 -2.00 -4.98 -0.72
N ASN A 10 -2.45 -3.84 -0.17
CA ASN A 10 -3.59 -3.07 -0.69
C ASN A 10 -3.32 -2.40 -2.06
N LEU A 11 -2.12 -2.55 -2.65
CA LEU A 11 -1.89 -2.28 -4.08
C LEU A 11 -2.86 -3.09 -4.97
N HIS A 12 -3.14 -4.34 -4.58
CA HIS A 12 -4.05 -5.24 -5.29
C HIS A 12 -5.50 -4.92 -4.90
N ALA A 13 -6.37 -4.59 -5.87
CA ALA A 13 -7.72 -4.10 -5.55
C ALA A 13 -8.56 -5.13 -4.79
N ALA A 14 -8.50 -6.40 -5.19
CA ALA A 14 -9.24 -7.46 -4.51
C ALA A 14 -8.77 -7.67 -3.06
N ARG A 15 -7.56 -7.21 -2.70
CA ARG A 15 -7.10 -7.21 -1.31
C ARG A 15 -7.75 -6.08 -0.52
N LEU A 16 -7.82 -4.88 -1.11
CA LEU A 16 -8.48 -3.71 -0.51
C LEU A 16 -9.99 -3.93 -0.34
N ASP A 17 -10.63 -4.65 -1.27
CA ASP A 17 -12.08 -4.89 -1.24
C ASP A 17 -12.55 -5.57 0.06
N TRP A 18 -11.72 -6.42 0.67
CA TRP A 18 -12.00 -7.00 2.00
C TRP A 18 -12.08 -5.96 3.12
N TYR A 19 -11.31 -4.87 3.05
CA TYR A 19 -11.41 -3.78 4.03
C TYR A 19 -12.66 -2.92 3.78
N LEU A 20 -13.13 -2.84 2.54
CA LEU A 20 -14.31 -2.05 2.17
C LEU A 20 -15.60 -2.82 2.45
N ARG A 21 -15.75 -4.03 1.93
CA ARG A 21 -16.99 -4.81 2.02
C ARG A 21 -17.05 -5.71 3.26
N GLY A 22 -15.91 -6.03 3.85
CA GLY A 22 -15.79 -7.02 4.89
C GLY A 22 -15.74 -8.45 4.36
N GLY A 23 -15.60 -9.42 5.26
CA GLY A 23 -15.53 -10.85 4.96
C GLY A 23 -14.15 -11.45 5.22
N CYS A 24 -13.96 -12.72 4.86
CA CYS A 24 -12.72 -13.45 5.10
C CYS A 24 -12.04 -13.80 3.76
N PRO A 25 -10.80 -13.34 3.50
CA PRO A 25 -10.06 -13.77 2.32
C PRO A 25 -9.89 -15.29 2.28
N PRO A 26 -9.91 -15.94 1.11
CA PRO A 26 -9.67 -17.38 0.99
C PRO A 26 -8.34 -17.79 1.64
N GLY A 27 -8.38 -18.77 2.52
CA GLY A 27 -7.21 -19.22 3.30
C GLY A 27 -6.72 -18.22 4.35
N GLY A 28 -7.44 -17.12 4.56
CA GLY A 28 -7.14 -16.13 5.59
C GLY A 28 -7.62 -16.57 6.97
N LEU A 29 -6.89 -16.16 8.00
CA LEU A 29 -7.27 -16.35 9.41
C LEU A 29 -8.01 -15.14 10.00
N ARG A 30 -8.28 -14.12 9.17
CA ARG A 30 -8.81 -12.83 9.62
C ARG A 30 -10.07 -12.48 8.84
N THR A 31 -11.15 -12.29 9.57
CA THR A 31 -12.37 -11.67 9.08
C THR A 31 -12.27 -10.15 9.21
N TYR A 32 -12.58 -9.43 8.14
CA TYR A 32 -12.63 -7.98 8.09
C TYR A 32 -14.06 -7.53 8.34
N PRO A 33 -14.30 -6.55 9.23
CA PRO A 33 -15.63 -6.00 9.46
C PRO A 33 -16.16 -5.21 8.26
N GLY A 34 -15.27 -4.68 7.41
CA GLY A 34 -15.66 -3.78 6.31
C GLY A 34 -15.82 -2.34 6.77
N CYS A 35 -15.95 -1.44 5.82
CA CYS A 35 -16.28 -0.04 6.07
C CYS A 35 -17.79 0.12 6.30
N ARG A 36 -18.18 1.24 6.93
CA ARG A 36 -19.58 1.70 6.98
C ARG A 36 -20.11 1.96 5.59
N ASP A 37 -19.34 2.69 4.78
CA ASP A 37 -19.55 2.83 3.34
C ASP A 37 -18.79 1.75 2.55
N ARG A 38 -19.52 0.71 2.14
CA ARG A 38 -18.98 -0.47 1.42
C ARG A 38 -18.83 -0.29 -0.08
N ARG A 39 -19.11 0.90 -0.63
CA ARG A 39 -18.97 1.16 -2.07
C ARG A 39 -17.50 1.05 -2.50
N PRO A 40 -17.21 0.64 -3.74
CA PRO A 40 -15.84 0.65 -4.24
C PRO A 40 -15.26 2.07 -4.24
N PRO A 41 -13.92 2.22 -4.27
CA PRO A 41 -13.29 3.53 -4.44
C PRO A 41 -13.80 4.19 -5.73
N ARG A 42 -14.02 5.50 -5.70
CA ARG A 42 -14.61 6.23 -6.84
C ARG A 42 -13.71 6.22 -8.07
N ARG A 43 -12.40 6.21 -7.85
CA ARG A 43 -11.38 6.16 -8.89
C ARG A 43 -10.09 5.58 -8.30
N THR A 44 -9.26 5.01 -9.17
CA THR A 44 -7.91 4.59 -8.80
C THR A 44 -6.89 5.15 -9.76
N VAL A 45 -5.71 5.53 -9.27
CA VAL A 45 -4.59 6.03 -10.09
C VAL A 45 -3.27 5.38 -9.68
N PRO A 46 -2.36 5.08 -10.62
CA PRO A 46 -0.98 4.73 -10.27
C PRO A 46 -0.27 5.94 -9.67
N VAL A 47 0.53 5.72 -8.61
CA VAL A 47 1.28 6.80 -7.93
C VAL A 47 2.72 6.37 -7.68
N LEU A 48 3.66 7.29 -7.91
CA LEU A 48 5.03 7.19 -7.41
C LEU A 48 5.29 8.29 -6.38
N ILE A 49 5.42 7.92 -5.11
CA ILE A 49 5.73 8.86 -4.02
C ILE A 49 7.24 8.85 -3.70
N PRO A 50 7.86 9.99 -3.34
CA PRO A 50 9.23 10.03 -2.84
C PRO A 50 9.41 9.09 -1.66
N GLY A 51 10.59 8.51 -1.44
CA GLY A 51 10.78 7.55 -0.35
C GLY A 51 10.90 6.11 -0.85
N GLY A 52 10.72 5.17 0.07
CA GLY A 52 10.87 3.76 -0.23
C GLY A 52 10.02 2.86 0.64
N VAL A 53 9.71 1.68 0.09
CA VAL A 53 9.13 0.57 0.85
C VAL A 53 10.24 -0.31 1.38
N TYR A 54 10.18 -0.65 2.66
CA TYR A 54 11.07 -1.63 3.29
C TYR A 54 10.25 -2.74 3.96
N PHE A 55 10.88 -3.89 4.19
CA PHE A 55 10.24 -5.04 4.82
C PHE A 55 10.86 -5.33 6.18
N ALA A 56 10.03 -5.33 7.22
CA ALA A 56 10.47 -5.54 8.59
C ALA A 56 9.39 -6.27 9.42
N GLY A 57 9.76 -6.62 10.66
CA GLY A 57 8.90 -7.38 11.57
C GLY A 57 8.54 -8.75 11.01
N GLU A 58 7.47 -9.34 11.55
CA GLU A 58 6.93 -10.61 11.08
C GLU A 58 5.41 -10.57 11.07
N SER A 59 4.82 -10.87 9.93
CA SER A 59 3.39 -11.04 9.78
C SER A 59 2.98 -12.46 10.17
N ARG A 60 2.01 -12.59 11.08
CA ARG A 60 1.35 -13.89 11.31
C ARG A 60 0.53 -14.35 10.09
N ALA A 61 -0.02 -13.40 9.33
CA ALA A 61 -0.84 -13.72 8.16
C ALA A 61 -0.01 -14.11 6.93
N TRP A 62 1.21 -13.57 6.82
CA TRP A 62 2.07 -13.79 5.66
C TRP A 62 3.34 -14.58 5.96
N THR A 63 3.62 -14.91 7.22
CA THR A 63 4.81 -15.66 7.68
C THR A 63 6.15 -15.08 7.20
N GLY A 64 6.25 -13.74 7.17
CA GLY A 64 7.47 -13.01 6.80
C GLY A 64 7.36 -11.50 7.00
N GLY A 65 8.37 -10.76 6.55
CA GLY A 65 8.43 -9.30 6.66
C GLY A 65 7.26 -8.58 5.97
N MET A 66 6.71 -7.55 6.63
CA MET A 66 5.61 -6.73 6.13
C MET A 66 6.14 -5.44 5.51
N ALA A 67 5.43 -4.90 4.53
CA ALA A 67 5.80 -3.66 3.89
C ALA A 67 5.48 -2.45 4.78
N PHE A 68 6.49 -1.63 5.02
CA PHE A 68 6.36 -0.30 5.60
C PHE A 68 6.92 0.73 4.63
N TYR A 69 6.50 1.97 4.77
CA TYR A 69 6.95 3.08 3.96
C TYR A 69 7.74 4.08 4.79
N ASP A 70 8.90 4.48 4.28
CA ASP A 70 9.75 5.51 4.84
C ASP A 70 9.93 6.63 3.80
N PRO A 71 9.40 7.85 4.03
CA PRO A 71 9.54 8.98 3.10
C PRO A 71 11.00 9.48 2.98
N LEU A 72 11.90 9.06 3.87
CA LEU A 72 13.31 9.47 3.88
C LEU A 72 14.24 8.46 3.20
N LEU A 73 13.74 7.30 2.77
CA LEU A 73 14.53 6.40 1.93
C LEU A 73 14.78 7.05 0.54
N PRO A 74 15.93 6.81 -0.09
CA PRO A 74 16.16 7.33 -1.43
C PRO A 74 15.25 6.67 -2.46
N GLY A 75 14.89 7.44 -3.49
CA GLY A 75 14.12 6.95 -4.63
C GLY A 75 12.61 7.18 -4.50
N ARG A 76 11.84 6.25 -5.07
CA ARG A 76 10.39 6.30 -5.11
C ARG A 76 9.76 4.98 -4.70
N ALA A 77 8.60 5.06 -4.06
CA ALA A 77 7.71 3.95 -3.77
C ALA A 77 6.55 3.94 -4.77
N ALA A 78 6.34 2.79 -5.40
CA ALA A 78 5.16 2.53 -6.21
C ALA A 78 3.97 2.22 -5.31
N ALA A 79 2.87 2.92 -5.57
CA ALA A 79 1.65 2.86 -4.80
C ALA A 79 0.43 3.00 -5.71
N ARG A 80 -0.74 2.65 -5.18
CA ARG A 80 -2.03 2.91 -5.83
C ARG A 80 -2.81 3.91 -5.00
N GLY A 81 -3.19 5.01 -5.64
CA GLY A 81 -4.12 5.98 -5.09
C GLY A 81 -5.56 5.49 -5.26
N TYR A 82 -6.33 5.48 -4.19
CA TYR A 82 -7.76 5.19 -4.19
C TYR A 82 -8.52 6.44 -3.73
N LEU A 83 -9.40 6.97 -4.57
CA LEU A 83 -10.25 8.11 -4.22
C LEU A 83 -11.41 7.61 -3.36
N VAL A 84 -11.37 7.93 -2.07
CA VAL A 84 -12.30 7.42 -1.06
C VAL A 84 -12.90 8.56 -0.24
N THR A 85 -14.01 8.29 0.44
CA THR A 85 -14.51 9.22 1.45
C THR A 85 -13.55 9.28 2.65
N VAL A 86 -13.62 10.34 3.44
CA VAL A 86 -12.84 10.44 4.69
C VAL A 86 -13.24 9.30 5.65
N GLU A 87 -14.52 8.95 5.66
CA GLU A 87 -15.06 7.84 6.45
C GLU A 87 -14.46 6.49 6.04
N GLN A 88 -14.44 6.18 4.74
CA GLN A 88 -13.81 4.96 4.23
C GLN A 88 -12.34 4.89 4.60
N PHE A 89 -11.60 5.99 4.48
CA PHE A 89 -10.19 6.02 4.90
C PHE A 89 -10.04 5.77 6.41
N ALA A 90 -10.87 6.39 7.25
CA ALA A 90 -10.87 6.16 8.69
C ALA A 90 -11.12 4.68 9.03
N ASP A 91 -12.12 4.06 8.38
CA ASP A 91 -12.46 2.66 8.60
C ASP A 91 -11.38 1.70 8.12
N ILE A 92 -10.72 2.00 6.99
CA ILE A 92 -9.56 1.23 6.50
C ILE A 92 -8.40 1.34 7.50
N ALA A 93 -8.07 2.56 7.97
CA ALA A 93 -6.98 2.80 8.91
C ALA A 93 -7.24 2.11 10.25
N ALA A 94 -8.46 2.23 10.80
CA ALA A 94 -8.85 1.54 12.02
C ALA A 94 -8.68 0.02 11.90
N GLN A 95 -9.13 -0.57 10.80
CA GLN A 95 -8.94 -1.99 10.53
C GLN A 95 -7.45 -2.36 10.42
N GLU A 96 -6.61 -1.56 9.75
CA GLU A 96 -5.17 -1.82 9.71
C GLU A 96 -4.53 -1.81 11.11
N MET A 97 -5.03 -0.95 11.99
CA MET A 97 -4.61 -0.82 13.39
C MET A 97 -5.27 -1.84 14.34
N TYR A 98 -6.00 -2.83 13.80
CA TYR A 98 -6.73 -3.84 14.59
C TYR A 98 -7.79 -3.27 15.53
N ARG A 99 -8.42 -2.17 15.11
CA ARG A 99 -9.54 -1.51 15.80
C ARG A 99 -10.84 -1.73 15.00
N PRO A 100 -12.00 -1.69 15.65
CA PRO A 100 -13.27 -1.67 14.92
C PRO A 100 -13.35 -0.41 14.03
N PRO A 101 -14.01 -0.49 12.86
CA PRO A 101 -14.39 0.67 12.08
C PRO A 101 -15.12 1.68 12.95
N GLY A 102 -14.77 2.95 12.80
CA GLY A 102 -15.16 4.00 13.72
C GLY A 102 -14.33 5.24 13.46
N ALA A 103 -14.94 6.41 13.64
CA ALA A 103 -14.33 7.67 13.24
C ALA A 103 -13.32 8.17 14.30
N ASP A 104 -12.03 8.21 13.96
CA ASP A 104 -11.07 9.17 14.53
C ASP A 104 -10.71 10.20 13.45
N LEU A 105 -11.59 11.18 13.27
CA LEU A 105 -11.39 12.25 12.30
C LEU A 105 -10.29 13.22 12.74
N ALA A 106 -10.03 13.33 14.04
CA ALA A 106 -9.03 14.26 14.57
C ALA A 106 -7.62 13.87 14.12
N GLY A 107 -7.28 12.58 14.18
CA GLY A 107 -6.01 12.07 13.69
C GLY A 107 -5.80 12.31 12.19
N ILE A 108 -6.86 12.14 11.39
CA ILE A 108 -6.81 12.38 9.94
C ILE A 108 -6.61 13.87 9.65
N LEU A 109 -7.38 14.75 10.31
CA LEU A 109 -7.25 16.20 10.16
C LEU A 109 -5.84 16.68 10.55
N ALA A 110 -5.31 16.18 11.67
CA ALA A 110 -3.95 16.47 12.10
C ALA A 110 -2.92 16.05 11.03
N ALA A 111 -3.04 14.85 10.46
CA ALA A 111 -2.14 14.39 9.40
C ALA A 111 -2.26 15.24 8.12
N VAL A 112 -3.48 15.68 7.78
CA VAL A 112 -3.71 16.58 6.65
C VAL A 112 -3.06 17.94 6.89
N GLU A 113 -3.12 18.49 8.10
CA GLU A 113 -2.60 19.82 8.41
C GLU A 113 -1.08 19.82 8.58
N THR A 114 -0.58 18.96 9.48
CA THR A 114 0.82 18.95 9.92
C THR A 114 1.70 18.01 9.09
N GLY A 115 1.09 17.17 8.26
CA GLY A 115 1.76 16.17 7.43
C GLY A 115 1.98 14.80 8.11
N ARG A 116 1.76 14.69 9.42
CA ARG A 116 1.95 13.44 10.18
C ARG A 116 1.08 13.40 11.43
N ALA A 117 0.46 12.25 11.71
CA ALA A 117 -0.19 11.99 12.99
C ALA A 117 0.11 10.57 13.46
N ARG A 118 0.44 10.40 14.75
CA ARG A 118 0.60 9.09 15.39
C ARG A 118 -0.64 8.79 16.23
N LEU A 119 -1.34 7.71 15.91
CA LEU A 119 -2.64 7.33 16.47
C LEU A 119 -2.53 6.22 17.54
N GLY A 120 -1.32 5.77 17.87
CA GLY A 120 -1.10 4.73 18.87
C GLY A 120 0.30 4.09 18.87
N PRO A 121 0.47 3.00 19.65
CA PRO A 121 1.75 2.30 19.81
C PRO A 121 1.97 1.12 18.84
N GLY A 122 0.94 0.63 18.15
CA GLY A 122 1.00 -0.43 17.15
C GLY A 122 1.82 -0.16 15.89
N ARG A 123 1.84 -1.16 15.00
CA ARG A 123 2.77 -1.24 13.85
C ARG A 123 2.43 -0.32 12.67
N TYR A 124 1.16 0.08 12.51
CA TYR A 124 0.69 0.94 11.41
C TYR A 124 0.00 2.22 11.92
N GLU A 125 0.44 2.71 13.08
CA GLU A 125 -0.21 3.80 13.81
C GLU A 125 0.19 5.19 13.34
N THR A 126 0.90 5.33 12.22
CA THR A 126 1.35 6.64 11.75
C THR A 126 0.71 6.98 10.42
N LEU A 127 -0.17 7.99 10.42
CA LEU A 127 -0.66 8.62 9.20
C LEU A 127 0.38 9.60 8.65
N LEU A 128 0.54 9.63 7.33
CA LEU A 128 1.41 10.58 6.63
C LEU A 128 0.67 11.21 5.44
N ARG A 129 0.80 12.53 5.29
CA ARG A 129 0.45 13.23 4.05
C ARG A 129 1.61 13.15 3.08
N VAL A 130 1.44 12.38 2.01
CA VAL A 130 2.48 12.11 1.01
C VAL A 130 2.37 12.99 -0.24
N GLY A 131 1.36 13.85 -0.31
CA GLY A 131 1.16 14.79 -1.41
C GLY A 131 -0.26 15.34 -1.47
N VAL A 132 -0.56 16.00 -2.59
CA VAL A 132 -1.89 16.48 -2.97
C VAL A 132 -2.10 16.08 -4.44
N HIS A 133 -3.28 15.58 -4.77
CA HIS A 133 -3.65 15.25 -6.16
C HIS A 133 -5.09 15.73 -6.41
N GLU A 134 -5.26 16.53 -7.47
CA GLU A 134 -6.54 17.19 -7.81
C GLU A 134 -7.15 17.96 -6.62
N GLY A 135 -6.32 18.72 -5.91
CA GLY A 135 -6.74 19.51 -4.75
C GLY A 135 -7.09 18.69 -3.50
N LEU A 136 -6.96 17.35 -3.54
CA LEU A 136 -7.26 16.47 -2.40
C LEU A 136 -5.98 15.93 -1.75
N PRO A 137 -5.94 15.82 -0.41
CA PRO A 137 -4.77 15.28 0.29
C PRO A 137 -4.58 13.80 -0.03
N MET A 138 -3.31 13.40 -0.16
CA MET A 138 -2.89 12.02 -0.32
C MET A 138 -2.36 11.51 1.00
N LEU A 139 -3.06 10.55 1.60
CA LEU A 139 -2.70 9.97 2.89
C LEU A 139 -2.32 8.50 2.76
N THR A 140 -1.35 8.10 3.57
CA THR A 140 -1.01 6.69 3.81
C THR A 140 -0.86 6.45 5.30
N PHE A 141 -0.75 5.18 5.70
CA PHE A 141 -0.39 4.78 7.04
C PHE A 141 0.80 3.84 7.02
N THR A 142 1.72 4.00 7.98
CA THR A 142 2.97 3.26 8.07
C THR A 142 3.39 3.09 9.53
N ALA A 143 4.57 2.49 9.73
CA ALA A 143 5.19 2.38 11.03
C ALA A 143 5.68 3.73 11.58
N PRO A 144 5.75 3.87 12.91
CA PRO A 144 6.34 5.06 13.52
C PRO A 144 7.86 5.14 13.31
N HIS A 145 8.53 3.99 13.12
CA HIS A 145 9.97 3.87 12.93
C HIS A 145 10.37 3.99 11.45
N ARG A 146 11.59 4.44 11.21
CA ARG A 146 12.25 4.54 9.91
C ARG A 146 12.89 3.20 9.54
N ALA A 147 13.20 3.05 8.26
CA ALA A 147 13.84 1.84 7.73
C ALA A 147 15.21 1.56 8.37
N VAL A 148 15.95 2.61 8.74
CA VAL A 148 17.29 2.51 9.35
C VAL A 148 17.26 2.11 10.83
N GLU A 149 16.10 2.21 11.48
CA GLU A 149 15.96 1.97 12.92
C GLU A 149 15.59 0.52 13.24
N VAL A 150 15.36 -0.32 12.23
CA VAL A 150 14.87 -1.69 12.40
C VAL A 150 15.60 -2.69 11.54
N ARG A 151 15.67 -3.93 12.03
CA ARG A 151 16.15 -5.05 11.25
C ARG A 151 15.18 -5.38 10.12
N TRP A 152 15.70 -5.46 8.90
CA TRP A 152 14.91 -5.87 7.75
C TRP A 152 14.69 -7.38 7.72
N THR A 153 13.45 -7.78 7.48
CA THR A 153 13.01 -9.17 7.42
C THR A 153 12.64 -9.53 5.99
N ARG A 154 13.02 -10.75 5.57
CA ARG A 154 12.64 -11.28 4.27
C ARG A 154 11.11 -11.41 4.19
N PRO A 155 10.43 -10.79 3.21
CA PRO A 155 9.01 -11.04 2.98
C PRO A 155 8.80 -12.45 2.42
N ALA A 156 7.67 -13.06 2.77
CA ALA A 156 7.32 -14.37 2.28
C ALA A 156 6.96 -14.36 0.78
N PRO A 157 7.10 -15.51 0.08
CA PRO A 157 6.78 -15.61 -1.34
C PRO A 157 5.36 -15.15 -1.69
N VAL A 158 4.38 -15.58 -0.89
CA VAL A 158 2.96 -15.25 -1.12
C VAL A 158 2.70 -13.73 -1.01
N TYR A 159 3.39 -13.04 -0.11
CA TYR A 159 3.26 -11.60 0.08
C TYR A 159 3.88 -10.82 -1.09
N LEU A 160 5.08 -11.20 -1.52
CA LEU A 160 5.69 -10.62 -2.73
C LEU A 160 4.85 -10.87 -3.98
N GLY A 161 4.21 -12.05 -4.08
CA GLY A 161 3.28 -12.36 -5.17
C GLY A 161 2.07 -11.43 -5.19
N MET A 162 1.53 -11.09 -4.02
CA MET A 162 0.45 -10.10 -3.88
C MET A 162 0.90 -8.71 -4.34
N LEU A 163 2.10 -8.27 -3.94
CA LEU A 163 2.67 -7.00 -4.40
C LEU A 163 2.89 -6.99 -5.91
N ALA A 164 3.42 -8.08 -6.49
CA ALA A 164 3.63 -8.19 -7.93
C ALA A 164 2.31 -8.07 -8.72
N ARG A 165 1.26 -8.75 -8.27
CA ARG A 165 -0.10 -8.60 -8.87
C ARG A 165 -0.59 -7.17 -8.80
N GLY A 166 -0.46 -6.53 -7.63
CA GLY A 166 -0.85 -5.14 -7.44
C GLY A 166 -0.05 -4.16 -8.30
N LEU A 167 1.26 -4.36 -8.47
CA LEU A 167 2.11 -3.53 -9.32
C LEU A 167 1.73 -3.67 -10.81
N ARG A 168 1.46 -4.89 -11.27
CA ARG A 168 0.91 -5.12 -12.60
C ARG A 168 -0.45 -4.45 -12.78
N GLU A 169 -1.36 -4.64 -11.83
CA GLU A 169 -2.72 -4.11 -11.92
C GLU A 169 -2.74 -2.58 -11.92
N ALA A 170 -1.99 -1.95 -11.01
CA ALA A 170 -1.99 -0.51 -10.82
C ALA A 170 -1.20 0.23 -11.91
N HIS A 171 -0.03 -0.30 -12.30
CA HIS A 171 0.92 0.40 -13.16
C HIS A 171 1.15 -0.25 -14.53
N GLY A 172 0.53 -1.40 -14.81
CA GLY A 172 0.78 -2.14 -16.06
C GLY A 172 2.20 -2.70 -16.17
N TRP A 173 2.93 -2.83 -15.06
CA TRP A 173 4.32 -3.27 -15.10
C TRP A 173 4.44 -4.72 -15.55
N ASP A 174 5.42 -4.97 -16.42
CA ASP A 174 5.83 -6.32 -16.78
C ASP A 174 6.62 -7.00 -15.64
N ALA A 175 6.94 -8.27 -15.84
CA ALA A 175 7.68 -9.05 -14.87
C ALA A 175 9.11 -8.50 -14.63
N ALA A 176 9.77 -8.00 -15.67
CA ALA A 176 11.15 -7.51 -15.58
C ALA A 176 11.24 -6.24 -14.71
N ARG A 177 10.37 -5.26 -14.96
CA ARG A 177 10.25 -4.03 -14.18
C ARG A 177 9.84 -4.31 -12.74
N THR A 178 8.90 -5.22 -12.54
CA THR A 178 8.46 -5.63 -11.20
C THR A 178 9.59 -6.28 -10.39
N VAL A 179 10.37 -7.17 -11.01
CA VAL A 179 11.55 -7.78 -10.40
C VAL A 179 12.60 -6.72 -10.07
N GLY A 180 12.89 -5.80 -10.99
CA GLY A 180 13.84 -4.72 -10.77
C GLY A 180 13.47 -3.84 -9.57
N TYR A 181 12.20 -3.44 -9.48
CA TYR A 181 11.68 -2.66 -8.37
C TYR A 181 11.79 -3.40 -7.03
N LEU A 182 11.26 -4.63 -6.96
CA LEU A 182 11.22 -5.41 -5.72
C LEU A 182 12.62 -5.79 -5.25
N ALA A 183 13.54 -6.17 -6.16
CA ALA A 183 14.90 -6.56 -5.81
C ALA A 183 15.70 -5.46 -5.10
N GLY A 184 15.39 -4.19 -5.37
CA GLY A 184 16.04 -3.05 -4.75
C GLY A 184 15.41 -2.61 -3.42
N ARG A 185 14.35 -3.26 -2.92
CA ARG A 185 13.70 -2.87 -1.66
C ARG A 185 14.44 -3.45 -0.44
N PRO A 186 14.68 -2.66 0.62
CA PRO A 186 15.27 -3.18 1.86
C PRO A 186 14.44 -4.32 2.45
N GLY A 187 15.08 -5.44 2.78
CA GLY A 187 14.41 -6.69 3.19
C GLY A 187 14.18 -7.69 2.04
N VAL A 188 14.20 -7.24 0.78
CA VAL A 188 14.31 -8.12 -0.40
C VAL A 188 15.75 -8.18 -0.89
N ALA A 189 16.41 -7.03 -1.00
CA ALA A 189 17.81 -6.91 -1.40
C ALA A 189 18.71 -7.79 -0.51
N GLY A 190 19.54 -8.62 -1.13
CA GLY A 190 20.41 -9.57 -0.44
C GLY A 190 19.70 -10.74 0.26
N ARG A 191 18.36 -10.77 0.30
CA ARG A 191 17.56 -11.84 0.94
C ARG A 191 16.78 -12.69 -0.05
N TRP A 192 16.62 -12.22 -1.29
CA TRP A 192 16.01 -12.93 -2.41
C TRP A 192 16.97 -12.98 -3.60
N THR A 193 17.15 -14.16 -4.20
CA THR A 193 17.92 -14.27 -5.44
C THR A 193 17.09 -13.76 -6.61
N ARG A 194 17.73 -13.12 -7.60
CA ARG A 194 17.03 -12.65 -8.81
C ARG A 194 16.28 -13.77 -9.54
N PRO A 195 16.83 -15.00 -9.72
CA PRO A 195 16.07 -16.09 -10.34
C PRO A 195 14.82 -16.50 -9.55
N ALA A 196 14.89 -16.57 -8.22
CA ALA A 196 13.73 -16.91 -7.40
C ALA A 196 12.65 -15.83 -7.49
N LEU A 197 13.05 -14.54 -7.48
CA LEU A 197 12.13 -13.42 -7.63
C LEU A 197 11.48 -13.40 -9.02
N ARG A 198 12.23 -13.67 -10.10
CA ARG A 198 11.67 -13.77 -11.46
C ARG A 198 10.62 -14.87 -11.56
N ARG A 199 10.89 -16.07 -11.04
CA ARG A 199 9.92 -17.18 -11.05
C ARG A 199 8.64 -16.79 -10.29
N LEU A 200 8.79 -16.24 -9.09
CA LEU A 200 7.67 -15.78 -8.28
C LEU A 200 6.82 -14.75 -9.01
N VAL A 201 7.46 -13.73 -9.60
CA VAL A 201 6.77 -12.66 -10.32
C VAL A 201 6.10 -13.19 -11.58
N ALA A 202 6.76 -14.06 -12.35
CA ALA A 202 6.16 -14.71 -13.51
C ALA A 202 4.89 -15.49 -13.12
N THR A 203 4.95 -16.33 -12.08
CA THR A 203 3.76 -17.05 -11.56
C THR A 203 2.66 -16.09 -11.12
N ALA A 204 3.01 -14.99 -10.45
CA ALA A 204 2.04 -13.98 -10.02
C ALA A 204 1.35 -13.28 -11.20
N HIS A 205 2.08 -13.08 -12.31
CA HIS A 205 1.56 -12.48 -13.54
C HIS A 205 0.82 -13.50 -14.42
N SER A 206 1.11 -14.80 -14.35
CA SER A 206 0.36 -15.80 -15.14
C SER A 206 -1.04 -16.10 -14.58
N GLY A 207 -1.33 -15.72 -13.33
CA GLY A 207 -2.67 -15.89 -12.74
C GLY A 207 -3.74 -15.02 -13.44
N PRO A 208 -5.02 -15.44 -13.41
CA PRO A 208 -6.10 -14.74 -14.09
C PRO A 208 -6.13 -13.27 -13.67
N ALA A 209 -6.21 -12.38 -14.65
CA ALA A 209 -6.43 -10.97 -14.39
C ALA A 209 -7.83 -10.83 -13.78
N THR A 210 -7.91 -10.37 -12.52
CA THR A 210 -9.18 -9.89 -11.99
C THR A 210 -9.51 -8.61 -12.75
N SER A 211 -10.53 -8.65 -13.62
CA SER A 211 -10.97 -7.48 -14.38
C SER A 211 -11.28 -6.33 -13.41
N PRO A 212 -10.76 -5.11 -13.67
CA PRO A 212 -11.12 -3.95 -12.86
C PRO A 212 -12.61 -3.62 -13.09
N PRO A 213 -13.31 -3.05 -12.09
CA PRO A 213 -14.60 -2.42 -12.36
C PRO A 213 -14.38 -1.26 -13.34
N GLY A 214 -15.11 -1.29 -14.46
CA GLY A 214 -15.19 -0.33 -15.58
C GLY A 214 -14.21 0.84 -15.62
N ARG A 215 -13.28 0.83 -16.58
CA ARG A 215 -12.57 2.05 -17.01
C ARG A 215 -13.51 2.90 -17.87
N GLN A 216 -13.74 4.15 -17.49
CA GLN A 216 -13.93 5.22 -18.47
C GLN A 216 -12.55 5.84 -18.75
N SER A 217 -12.26 5.95 -20.03
CA SER A 217 -11.00 6.43 -20.62
C SER A 217 -10.65 7.84 -20.13
N SER A 218 -9.43 8.04 -19.65
CA SER A 218 -8.74 9.34 -19.68
C SER A 218 -7.24 9.08 -19.71
N SER A 219 -6.54 9.88 -20.52
CA SER A 219 -5.15 9.77 -20.97
C SER A 219 -4.10 9.52 -19.89
N ASP A 220 -3.13 8.67 -20.23
CA ASP A 220 -1.95 8.31 -19.43
C ASP A 220 -1.09 9.54 -19.11
N SER A 221 -0.79 9.70 -17.82
CA SER A 221 0.37 10.45 -17.34
C SER A 221 0.82 9.80 -16.03
N LEU A 222 1.94 9.08 -16.08
CA LEU A 222 2.67 8.66 -14.88
C LEU A 222 3.11 9.94 -14.15
N LEU A 223 2.56 10.17 -12.95
CA LEU A 223 2.88 11.36 -12.17
C LEU A 223 4.21 11.18 -11.42
N ASP A 224 5.23 11.90 -11.89
CA ASP A 224 6.54 12.04 -11.24
C ASP A 224 6.53 13.31 -10.37
N MET A 225 6.24 13.19 -9.07
CA MET A 225 6.22 14.35 -8.18
C MET A 225 7.63 14.95 -8.00
N PRO A 226 7.85 16.27 -8.15
CA PRO A 226 9.17 16.88 -8.01
C PRO A 226 9.66 16.83 -6.55
N GLY A 227 10.94 16.51 -6.37
CA GLY A 227 11.62 16.57 -5.07
C GLY A 227 11.68 18.01 -4.57
N ARG A 228 11.44 18.21 -3.26
CA ARG A 228 11.70 19.48 -2.59
C ARG A 228 13.16 19.87 -2.83
N ARG A 229 13.38 20.99 -3.50
CA ARG A 229 14.64 21.73 -3.36
C ARG A 229 14.60 22.40 -1.99
N THR A 230 15.67 22.18 -1.24
CA THR A 230 16.07 22.95 -0.05
C THR A 230 16.22 24.42 -0.39
#